data_AF-A0A382HU13-F1
#
_entry.id   AF-A0A382HU13-F1
#
_cell.length_a   1.000
_cell.length_b   1.000
_cell.length_c   1.000
_cell.angle_alpha   90.00
_cell.angle_beta   90.00
_cell.angle_gamma   90.00
#
_symmetry.space_group_name_H-M   'P 1'
#
loop_
_entity.id
_entity.type
_entity.pdbx_description
1 polymer ?
#
loop_
_entity_poly.entity_id
_entity_poly.type
_entity_poly.pdbx_seq_one_letter_code
_entity_poly.pdbx_strand_id
1 'polypeptide(L)'
;MIGKTPGAALGSSRYKITAANASKVLNVLSEFKIKYLFIIGGNDSAANAKELGNLSKLNGYKLQVIHVPKTIDNDLVGTDHSPGYGSTARFISLATMGAGKDAQTMGESAPITIIEVMGRDAGWIAASSSLGKNNYHDPPHIVCVPEHITNYEHFLNQLENAHRKFGYAVAVVAENSRNAYGIIGSKEEALYEDQFGHKYFEGAGFHLSKLAESQLKVRVRYEKPGTIQRSMVS
;
A
#
# COMPACT_ATOMS: atom_id res chain seq x y z
N MET A 1 15.22 19.22 13.16
CA MET A 1 13.97 18.58 13.62
C MET A 1 13.20 17.86 12.50
N ILE A 2 13.57 17.95 11.21
CA ILE A 2 12.83 17.33 10.07
C ILE A 2 12.89 15.78 10.05
N GLY A 3 14.04 15.17 10.36
CA GLY A 3 14.20 13.70 10.29
C GLY A 3 13.37 12.89 11.29
N LYS A 4 12.64 13.56 12.20
CA LYS A 4 11.73 12.94 13.18
C LYS A 4 10.26 13.27 12.91
N THR A 5 9.95 13.94 11.80
CA THR A 5 8.58 14.35 11.46
C THR A 5 8.11 13.57 10.23
N PRO A 6 6.94 12.89 10.26
CA PRO A 6 6.40 12.21 9.10
C PRO A 6 5.94 13.19 8.02
N GLY A 7 5.71 12.69 6.81
CA GLY A 7 5.23 13.47 5.68
C GLY A 7 6.35 14.19 4.91
N ALA A 8 5.96 15.10 4.03
CA ALA A 8 6.89 15.85 3.18
C ALA A 8 6.80 17.35 3.51
N ALA A 9 7.87 17.91 4.09
CA ALA A 9 7.94 19.32 4.46
C ALA A 9 7.77 20.28 3.27
N LEU A 10 8.14 19.84 2.07
CA LEU A 10 8.00 20.60 0.82
C LEU A 10 6.66 20.37 0.10
N GLY A 11 5.77 19.53 0.68
CA GLY A 11 4.61 19.02 -0.02
C GLY A 11 4.96 17.94 -1.06
N SER A 12 3.94 17.52 -1.82
CA SER A 12 4.07 16.51 -2.88
C SER A 12 3.08 16.80 -4.00
N SER A 13 3.37 16.32 -5.21
CA SER A 13 2.46 16.40 -6.36
C SER A 13 2.45 15.08 -7.14
N ARG A 14 1.52 14.95 -8.10
CA ARG A 14 1.48 13.84 -9.07
C ARG A 14 1.74 14.32 -10.51
N TYR A 15 2.58 15.34 -10.66
CA TYR A 15 2.84 15.96 -11.95
C TYR A 15 3.73 15.06 -12.83
N LYS A 16 3.28 14.78 -14.06
CA LYS A 16 4.05 14.00 -15.04
C LYS A 16 4.82 14.93 -15.98
N ILE A 17 6.12 14.69 -16.12
CA ILE A 17 6.97 15.43 -17.07
C ILE A 17 6.78 14.83 -18.46
N THR A 18 6.54 15.69 -19.44
CA THR A 18 6.42 15.34 -20.85
C THR A 18 7.12 16.39 -21.71
N ALA A 19 7.40 16.06 -22.97
CA ALA A 19 7.94 17.04 -23.93
C ALA A 19 7.09 18.32 -24.01
N ALA A 20 5.76 18.21 -23.88
CA ALA A 20 4.85 19.35 -23.97
C ALA A 20 4.97 20.34 -22.79
N ASN A 21 5.43 19.90 -21.61
CA ASN A 21 5.52 20.74 -20.42
C ASN A 21 6.95 20.98 -19.90
N ALA A 22 7.93 20.25 -20.40
CA ALA A 22 9.31 20.34 -19.93
C ALA A 22 9.92 21.73 -20.11
N SER A 23 9.63 22.44 -21.21
CA SER A 23 10.16 23.78 -21.43
C SER A 23 9.76 24.76 -20.32
N LYS A 24 8.53 24.63 -19.79
CA LYS A 24 8.07 25.43 -18.64
C LYS A 24 8.90 25.13 -17.39
N VAL A 25 9.16 23.85 -17.12
CA VAL A 25 9.98 23.42 -15.98
C VAL A 25 11.42 23.90 -16.13
N LEU A 26 12.03 23.70 -17.30
CA LEU A 26 13.41 24.09 -17.58
C LEU A 26 13.61 25.61 -17.53
N ASN A 27 12.64 26.40 -17.99
CA ASN A 27 12.70 27.86 -17.89
C ASN A 27 12.77 28.32 -16.42
N VAL A 28 11.91 27.76 -15.56
CA VAL A 28 11.95 28.05 -14.11
C VAL A 28 13.30 27.64 -13.51
N LEU A 29 13.77 26.42 -13.81
CA LEU A 29 15.07 25.97 -13.30
C LEU A 29 16.23 26.88 -13.78
N SER A 30 16.17 27.35 -15.03
CA SER A 30 17.15 28.26 -15.62
C SER A 30 17.15 29.63 -14.97
N GLU A 31 15.97 30.20 -14.70
CA GLU A 31 15.80 31.48 -14.01
C GLU A 31 16.49 31.46 -12.63
N PHE A 32 16.29 30.37 -11.88
CA PHE A 32 16.95 30.16 -10.58
C PHE A 32 18.37 29.58 -10.67
N LYS A 33 18.92 29.43 -11.88
CA LYS A 33 20.27 28.90 -12.15
C LYS A 33 20.52 27.50 -11.54
N ILE A 34 19.49 26.65 -11.45
CA ILE A 34 19.54 25.33 -10.82
C ILE A 34 20.27 24.32 -11.70
N LYS A 35 21.41 23.81 -11.25
CA LYS A 35 22.19 22.80 -11.99
C LYS A 35 21.99 21.36 -11.52
N TYR A 36 21.40 21.18 -10.35
CA TYR A 36 21.14 19.87 -9.76
C TYR A 36 19.70 19.81 -9.28
N LEU A 37 18.98 18.79 -9.69
CA LEU A 37 17.61 18.55 -9.27
C LEU A 37 17.48 17.14 -8.72
N PHE A 38 17.10 17.04 -7.45
CA PHE A 38 16.81 15.77 -6.78
C PHE A 38 15.31 15.52 -6.83
N ILE A 39 14.89 14.44 -7.49
CA ILE A 39 13.48 14.04 -7.57
C ILE A 39 13.28 12.85 -6.65
N ILE A 40 12.55 13.07 -5.54
CA ILE A 40 12.27 12.06 -4.52
C ILE A 40 10.94 11.37 -4.82
N GLY A 41 10.94 10.06 -5.05
CA GLY A 41 9.70 9.34 -5.32
C GLY A 41 9.83 7.90 -5.80
N GLY A 42 8.72 7.32 -6.23
CA GLY A 42 8.64 5.94 -6.70
C GLY A 42 8.93 5.82 -8.20
N ASN A 43 8.37 4.78 -8.83
CA ASN A 43 8.55 4.46 -10.25
C ASN A 43 8.27 5.65 -11.19
N ASP A 44 7.14 6.33 -11.01
CA ASP A 44 6.78 7.50 -11.85
C ASP A 44 7.78 8.66 -11.71
N SER A 45 8.32 8.86 -10.52
CA SER A 45 9.33 9.90 -10.26
C SER A 45 10.67 9.56 -10.89
N ALA A 46 11.05 8.28 -10.92
CA ALA A 46 12.22 7.82 -11.66
C ALA A 46 12.05 8.05 -13.17
N ALA A 47 10.86 7.77 -13.72
CA ALA A 47 10.53 8.06 -15.11
C ALA A 47 10.60 9.56 -15.43
N ASN A 48 10.02 10.41 -14.57
CA ASN A 48 10.13 11.87 -14.69
C ASN A 48 11.58 12.35 -14.63
N ALA A 49 12.41 11.78 -13.77
CA ALA A 49 13.81 12.15 -13.64
C ALA A 49 14.59 11.86 -14.92
N LYS A 50 14.36 10.67 -15.50
CA LYS A 50 14.95 10.26 -16.79
C LYS A 50 14.50 11.19 -17.92
N GLU A 51 13.20 11.44 -18.03
CA GLU A 51 12.62 12.27 -19.09
C GLU A 51 13.13 13.70 -19.03
N LEU A 52 13.11 14.33 -17.84
CA LEU A 52 13.58 15.70 -17.66
C LEU A 52 15.08 15.83 -17.97
N GLY A 53 15.90 14.84 -17.57
CA GLY A 53 17.32 14.82 -17.87
C GLY A 53 17.63 14.65 -19.36
N ASN A 54 16.79 13.92 -20.11
CA ASN A 54 16.90 13.82 -21.57
C ASN A 54 16.51 15.15 -22.23
N LEU A 55 15.37 15.72 -21.82
CA LEU A 55 14.85 16.97 -22.38
C LEU A 55 15.76 18.17 -22.06
N SER A 56 16.42 18.20 -20.89
CA SER A 56 17.37 19.26 -20.56
C SER A 56 18.56 19.27 -21.52
N LYS A 57 19.09 18.09 -21.89
CA LYS A 57 20.16 17.95 -22.88
C LYS A 57 19.73 18.45 -24.26
N LEU A 58 18.54 18.06 -24.71
CA LEU A 58 17.97 18.50 -25.99
C LEU A 58 17.77 20.02 -26.05
N ASN A 59 17.48 20.66 -24.92
CA ASN A 59 17.30 22.10 -24.81
C ASN A 59 18.61 22.85 -24.46
N GLY A 60 19.78 22.19 -24.51
CA GLY A 60 21.07 22.82 -24.21
C GLY A 60 21.25 23.25 -22.75
N TYR A 61 20.35 22.85 -21.85
CA TYR A 61 20.41 23.17 -20.44
C TYR A 61 21.16 22.08 -19.67
N LYS A 62 22.39 22.40 -19.25
CA LYS A 62 23.21 21.52 -18.41
C LYS A 62 22.57 21.39 -17.01
N LEU A 63 21.70 20.39 -16.86
CA LEU A 63 21.03 20.01 -15.62
C LEU A 63 21.35 18.54 -15.31
N GLN A 64 21.77 18.29 -14.08
CA GLN A 64 21.90 16.94 -13.55
C GLN A 64 20.66 16.60 -12.73
N VAL A 65 19.89 15.63 -13.21
CA VAL A 65 18.69 15.15 -12.52
C VAL A 65 19.02 13.82 -11.84
N ILE A 66 18.77 13.75 -10.53
CA ILE A 66 19.09 12.61 -9.68
C ILE A 66 17.79 12.12 -9.07
N HIS A 67 17.47 10.84 -9.28
CA HIS A 67 16.35 10.20 -8.60
C HIS A 67 16.77 9.75 -7.20
N VAL A 68 15.94 10.06 -6.20
CA VAL A 68 16.09 9.58 -4.83
C VAL A 68 14.92 8.62 -4.56
N PRO A 69 15.19 7.30 -4.41
CA PRO A 69 14.15 6.30 -4.34
C PRO A 69 13.30 6.46 -3.08
N LYS A 70 11.96 6.43 -3.25
CA LYS A 70 10.98 6.45 -2.17
C LYS A 70 9.72 5.71 -2.58
N THR A 71 9.49 4.55 -1.99
CA THR A 71 8.22 3.82 -2.07
C THR A 71 8.02 3.03 -0.78
N ILE A 72 6.77 2.89 -0.33
CA ILE A 72 6.45 1.97 0.76
C ILE A 72 6.13 0.57 0.22
N ASP A 73 5.88 0.45 -1.09
CA ASP A 73 5.50 -0.82 -1.72
C ASP A 73 6.70 -1.76 -1.94
N ASN A 74 7.93 -1.28 -1.72
CA ASN A 74 9.20 -2.01 -1.95
C ASN A 74 9.35 -2.63 -3.34
N ASP A 75 8.87 -1.93 -4.36
CA ASP A 75 8.72 -2.41 -5.75
C ASP A 75 9.69 -1.75 -6.75
N LEU A 76 10.72 -1.05 -6.26
CA LEU A 76 11.73 -0.42 -7.10
C LEU A 76 12.78 -1.43 -7.56
N VAL A 77 12.98 -1.53 -8.87
CA VAL A 77 14.03 -2.36 -9.46
C VAL A 77 15.41 -1.77 -9.13
N GLY A 78 16.38 -2.65 -8.82
CA GLY A 78 17.78 -2.25 -8.56
C GLY A 78 18.07 -1.86 -7.11
N THR A 79 17.11 -2.01 -6.20
CA THR A 79 17.32 -1.97 -4.76
C THR A 79 16.68 -3.18 -4.10
N ASP A 80 17.26 -3.61 -2.98
CA ASP A 80 16.72 -4.67 -2.12
C ASP A 80 15.60 -4.12 -1.22
N HIS A 81 15.81 -2.90 -0.68
CA HIS A 81 14.84 -2.20 0.14
C HIS A 81 14.68 -0.73 -0.27
N SER A 82 13.46 -0.20 -0.19
CA SER A 82 13.16 1.20 -0.44
C SER A 82 12.98 2.01 0.87
N PRO A 83 13.42 3.27 0.92
CA PRO A 83 13.13 4.16 2.04
C PRO A 83 11.61 4.29 2.29
N GLY A 84 11.22 4.04 3.54
CA GLY A 84 9.82 4.07 4.00
C GLY A 84 9.22 2.69 4.22
N TYR A 85 9.59 1.68 3.43
CA TYR A 85 9.03 0.32 3.54
C TYR A 85 9.23 -0.29 4.93
N GLY A 86 10.45 -0.27 5.47
CA GLY A 86 10.73 -0.88 6.78
C GLY A 86 9.88 -0.32 7.93
N SER A 87 9.57 0.98 7.91
CA SER A 87 8.68 1.60 8.90
C SER A 87 7.24 1.12 8.76
N THR A 88 6.73 1.08 7.52
CA THR A 88 5.40 0.54 7.21
C THR A 88 5.30 -0.94 7.58
N ALA A 89 6.31 -1.74 7.24
CA ALA A 89 6.39 -3.16 7.54
C ALA A 89 6.33 -3.42 9.06
N ARG A 90 7.12 -2.69 9.84
CA ARG A 90 7.08 -2.75 11.31
C ARG A 90 5.71 -2.38 11.85
N PHE A 91 5.11 -1.30 11.36
CA PHE A 91 3.77 -0.88 11.79
C PHE A 91 2.73 -1.97 11.51
N ILE A 92 2.69 -2.51 10.30
CA ILE A 92 1.72 -3.54 9.91
C ILE A 92 1.94 -4.85 10.68
N SER A 93 3.18 -5.25 10.91
CA SER A 93 3.49 -6.40 11.78
C SER A 93 2.92 -6.20 13.19
N LEU A 94 3.16 -5.05 13.83
CA LEU A 94 2.68 -4.78 15.18
C LEU A 94 1.15 -4.63 15.24
N ALA A 95 0.56 -3.94 14.27
CA ALA A 95 -0.88 -3.78 14.15
C ALA A 95 -1.58 -5.15 13.98
N THR A 96 -0.99 -6.05 13.20
CA THR A 96 -1.52 -7.41 13.02
C THR A 96 -1.48 -8.22 14.31
N MET A 97 -0.38 -8.14 15.08
CA MET A 97 -0.30 -8.76 16.41
C MET A 97 -1.35 -8.21 17.37
N GLY A 98 -1.49 -6.88 17.42
CA GLY A 98 -2.48 -6.19 18.25
C GLY A 98 -3.91 -6.58 17.90
N ALA A 99 -4.25 -6.59 16.61
CA ALA A 99 -5.56 -7.02 16.11
C ALA A 99 -5.87 -8.48 16.49
N GLY A 100 -4.88 -9.37 16.46
CA GLY A 100 -5.06 -10.75 16.92
C GLY A 100 -5.33 -10.84 18.43
N LYS A 101 -4.63 -10.05 19.25
CA LYS A 101 -4.87 -9.99 20.69
C LYS A 101 -6.26 -9.45 21.03
N ASP A 102 -6.70 -8.43 20.29
CA ASP A 102 -8.05 -7.90 20.44
C ASP A 102 -9.10 -8.94 20.04
N ALA A 103 -8.96 -9.58 18.87
CA ALA A 103 -9.87 -10.63 18.40
C ALA A 103 -9.95 -11.82 19.37
N GLN A 104 -8.81 -12.26 19.93
CA GLN A 104 -8.78 -13.28 21.00
C GLN A 104 -9.60 -12.85 22.23
N THR A 105 -9.46 -11.58 22.63
CA THR A 105 -10.12 -11.03 23.83
C THR A 105 -11.62 -10.86 23.63
N MET A 106 -12.02 -10.41 22.44
CA MET A 106 -13.43 -10.21 22.10
C MET A 106 -14.21 -11.52 21.98
N GLY A 107 -13.52 -12.64 21.73
CA GLY A 107 -14.13 -13.96 21.60
C GLY A 107 -15.32 -13.94 20.64
N GLU A 108 -16.44 -14.54 21.04
CA GLU A 108 -17.65 -14.67 20.23
C GLU A 108 -18.23 -13.33 19.71
N SER A 109 -17.90 -12.20 20.36
CA SER A 109 -18.41 -10.89 19.94
C SER A 109 -17.79 -10.38 18.65
N ALA A 110 -16.51 -10.69 18.38
CA ALA A 110 -15.79 -10.28 17.17
C ALA A 110 -14.48 -11.09 16.98
N PRO A 111 -14.56 -12.41 16.72
CA PRO A 111 -13.37 -13.26 16.73
C PRO A 111 -12.56 -13.19 15.43
N ILE A 112 -13.08 -12.57 14.37
CA ILE A 112 -12.41 -12.47 13.08
C ILE A 112 -12.10 -11.00 12.76
N THR A 113 -10.85 -10.72 12.36
CA THR A 113 -10.43 -9.39 11.88
C THR A 113 -9.80 -9.49 10.49
N ILE A 114 -10.21 -8.60 9.58
CA ILE A 114 -9.58 -8.44 8.26
C ILE A 114 -8.96 -7.05 8.18
N ILE A 115 -7.66 -6.99 7.90
CA ILE A 115 -6.87 -5.76 7.79
C ILE A 115 -6.55 -5.50 6.32
N GLU A 116 -7.03 -4.40 5.76
CA GLU A 116 -6.68 -3.96 4.41
C GLU A 116 -5.48 -3.01 4.41
N VAL A 117 -4.42 -3.39 3.73
CA VAL A 117 -3.15 -2.65 3.66
C VAL A 117 -2.86 -2.14 2.25
N MET A 118 -1.98 -1.15 2.14
CA MET A 118 -1.49 -0.69 0.84
C MET A 118 -0.69 -1.80 0.13
N GLY A 119 -0.62 -1.72 -1.20
CA GLY A 119 0.10 -2.69 -2.03
C GLY A 119 -0.63 -2.92 -3.34
N ARG A 120 -0.34 -2.09 -4.35
CA ARG A 120 -1.08 -2.11 -5.63
C ARG A 120 -0.68 -3.25 -6.55
N ASP A 121 0.62 -3.36 -6.76
CA ASP A 121 1.21 -4.33 -7.69
C ASP A 121 2.13 -5.32 -6.96
N ALA A 122 2.52 -5.00 -5.72
CA ALA A 122 3.37 -5.84 -4.88
C ALA A 122 2.79 -6.07 -3.49
N GLY A 123 2.95 -7.28 -2.98
CA GLY A 123 2.44 -7.77 -1.71
C GLY A 123 3.35 -7.55 -0.50
N TRP A 124 4.46 -6.82 -0.62
CA TRP A 124 5.48 -6.71 0.43
C TRP A 124 4.96 -6.19 1.77
N ILE A 125 4.02 -5.24 1.74
CA ILE A 125 3.38 -4.70 2.95
C ILE A 125 2.48 -5.77 3.60
N ALA A 126 1.63 -6.43 2.82
CA ALA A 126 0.79 -7.52 3.34
C ALA A 126 1.62 -8.67 3.88
N ALA A 127 2.67 -9.10 3.17
CA ALA A 127 3.60 -10.14 3.61
C ALA A 127 4.30 -9.78 4.93
N SER A 128 4.68 -8.51 5.12
CA SER A 128 5.34 -8.04 6.34
C SER A 128 4.54 -8.24 7.62
N SER A 129 3.21 -8.39 7.53
CA SER A 129 2.37 -8.73 8.68
C SER A 129 2.80 -10.01 9.39
N SER A 130 3.42 -10.94 8.66
CA SER A 130 3.90 -12.22 9.19
C SER A 130 5.20 -12.12 10.00
N LEU A 131 5.90 -10.97 9.97
CA LEU A 131 7.20 -10.82 10.66
C LEU A 131 7.11 -10.94 12.19
N GLY A 132 5.95 -10.67 12.77
CA GLY A 132 5.71 -10.79 14.21
C GLY A 132 5.27 -12.18 14.67
N LYS A 133 5.01 -13.10 13.74
CA LYS A 133 4.45 -14.43 13.99
C LYS A 133 5.54 -15.35 14.57
N ASN A 134 5.31 -15.96 15.73
CA ASN A 134 6.24 -16.94 16.30
C ASN A 134 5.83 -18.39 16.00
N ASN A 135 4.52 -18.65 15.90
CA ASN A 135 3.97 -19.97 15.62
C ASN A 135 2.63 -19.87 14.87
N TYR A 136 2.03 -21.01 14.54
CA TYR A 136 0.79 -21.05 13.74
C TYR A 136 -0.44 -20.43 14.40
N HIS A 137 -0.46 -20.30 15.73
CA HIS A 137 -1.55 -19.65 16.48
C HIS A 137 -1.47 -18.13 16.40
N ASP A 138 -0.30 -17.53 16.21
CA ASP A 138 -0.17 -16.07 16.08
C ASP A 138 -0.75 -15.59 14.74
N PRO A 139 -1.27 -14.35 14.62
CA PRO A 139 -1.70 -13.82 13.34
C PRO A 139 -0.48 -13.50 12.44
N PRO A 140 -0.68 -13.08 11.17
CA PRO A 140 -1.86 -13.37 10.39
C PRO A 140 -2.01 -14.90 10.21
N HIS A 141 -3.25 -15.32 10.02
CA HIS A 141 -3.58 -16.68 9.60
C HIS A 141 -3.68 -16.78 8.08
N ILE A 142 -4.03 -15.67 7.42
CA ILE A 142 -4.15 -15.56 5.97
C ILE A 142 -3.50 -14.26 5.51
N VAL A 143 -2.77 -14.30 4.40
CA VAL A 143 -2.25 -13.12 3.71
C VAL A 143 -2.67 -13.18 2.25
N CYS A 144 -3.36 -12.14 1.77
CA CYS A 144 -3.73 -11.96 0.37
C CYS A 144 -2.88 -10.86 -0.25
N VAL A 145 -2.28 -11.17 -1.40
CA VAL A 145 -1.34 -10.30 -2.12
C VAL A 145 -1.78 -10.15 -3.59
N PRO A 146 -1.47 -9.05 -4.29
CA PRO A 146 -1.88 -8.85 -5.67
C PRO A 146 -1.30 -9.87 -6.66
N GLU A 147 -0.19 -10.52 -6.32
CA GLU A 147 0.50 -11.52 -7.13
C GLU A 147 -0.22 -12.88 -7.16
N HIS A 148 -1.07 -13.16 -6.18
CA HIS A 148 -1.76 -14.44 -6.04
C HIS A 148 -3.27 -14.28 -6.11
N ILE A 149 -3.90 -15.10 -6.96
CA ILE A 149 -5.35 -15.15 -7.09
C ILE A 149 -5.97 -15.70 -5.80
N THR A 150 -6.77 -14.86 -5.14
CA THR A 150 -7.55 -15.21 -3.97
C THR A 150 -8.81 -15.96 -4.42
N ASN A 151 -8.85 -17.26 -4.13
CA ASN A 151 -10.06 -18.07 -4.26
C ASN A 151 -10.93 -17.88 -3.00
N TYR A 152 -12.20 -17.54 -3.19
CA TYR A 152 -13.10 -17.20 -2.07
C TYR A 152 -13.40 -18.39 -1.17
N GLU A 153 -13.65 -19.58 -1.73
CA GLU A 153 -13.90 -20.78 -0.92
C GLU A 153 -12.67 -21.13 -0.09
N HIS A 154 -11.49 -21.07 -0.69
CA HIS A 154 -10.24 -21.32 0.02
C HIS A 154 -10.00 -20.30 1.14
N PHE A 155 -10.23 -19.02 0.87
CA PHE A 155 -10.12 -17.93 1.85
C PHE A 155 -11.06 -18.14 3.05
N LEU A 156 -12.34 -18.43 2.79
CA LEU A 156 -13.35 -18.67 3.82
C LEU A 156 -13.01 -19.92 4.65
N ASN A 157 -12.60 -21.01 3.99
CA ASN A 157 -12.18 -22.23 4.67
C ASN A 157 -10.96 -22.00 5.57
N GLN A 158 -9.98 -21.20 5.14
CA GLN A 158 -8.83 -20.87 5.99
C GLN A 158 -9.22 -20.03 7.22
N LEU A 159 -10.09 -19.03 7.03
CA LEU A 159 -10.62 -18.22 8.13
C LEU A 159 -11.38 -19.07 9.14
N GLU A 160 -12.31 -19.91 8.67
CA GLU A 160 -13.11 -20.79 9.51
C GLU A 160 -12.23 -21.79 10.27
N ASN A 161 -11.25 -22.39 9.60
CA ASN A 161 -10.34 -23.34 10.23
C ASN A 161 -9.48 -22.68 11.32
N ALA A 162 -8.96 -21.47 11.07
CA ALA A 162 -8.22 -20.71 12.07
C ALA A 162 -9.11 -20.37 13.27
N HIS A 163 -10.31 -19.84 13.01
CA HIS A 163 -11.29 -19.50 14.05
C HIS A 163 -11.66 -20.72 14.90
N ARG A 164 -12.00 -21.85 14.28
CA ARG A 164 -12.33 -23.09 14.99
C ARG A 164 -11.16 -23.63 15.83
N LYS A 165 -9.94 -23.53 15.31
CA LYS A 165 -8.74 -24.08 15.96
C LYS A 165 -8.23 -23.22 17.10
N PHE A 166 -8.31 -21.89 16.96
CA PHE A 166 -7.65 -20.94 17.86
C PHE A 166 -8.63 -20.02 18.60
N GLY A 167 -9.92 -20.06 18.28
CA GLY A 167 -10.95 -19.17 18.82
C GLY A 167 -10.99 -17.79 18.16
N TYR A 168 -10.11 -17.51 17.20
CA TYR A 168 -10.05 -16.25 16.46
C TYR A 168 -9.34 -16.43 15.12
N ALA A 169 -9.50 -15.46 14.20
CA ALA A 169 -8.76 -15.42 12.95
C ALA A 169 -8.40 -13.99 12.54
N VAL A 170 -7.29 -13.84 11.81
CA VAL A 170 -6.84 -12.56 11.27
C VAL A 170 -6.36 -12.77 9.85
N ALA A 171 -6.90 -12.01 8.91
CA ALA A 171 -6.43 -11.96 7.53
C ALA A 171 -5.87 -10.57 7.22
N VAL A 172 -4.78 -10.51 6.46
CA VAL A 172 -4.20 -9.26 5.96
C VAL A 172 -4.29 -9.26 4.45
N VAL A 173 -4.93 -8.25 3.88
CA VAL A 173 -5.30 -8.19 2.46
C VAL A 173 -4.71 -6.93 1.85
N ALA A 174 -3.89 -7.08 0.81
CA ALA A 174 -3.45 -5.92 0.02
C ALA A 174 -4.63 -5.32 -0.76
N GLU A 175 -4.69 -3.99 -0.87
CA GLU A 175 -5.81 -3.24 -1.46
C GLU A 175 -6.19 -3.67 -2.89
N ASN A 176 -5.22 -4.20 -3.66
CA ASN A 176 -5.42 -4.70 -5.02
C ASN A 176 -5.32 -6.23 -5.14
N SER A 177 -5.57 -6.96 -4.05
CA SER A 177 -5.70 -8.42 -4.11
C SER A 177 -6.73 -8.81 -5.18
N ARG A 178 -6.43 -9.88 -5.93
CA ARG A 178 -7.18 -10.24 -7.14
C ARG A 178 -7.90 -11.57 -6.98
N ASN A 179 -9.04 -11.71 -7.63
CA ASN A 179 -9.69 -12.99 -7.90
C ASN A 179 -9.54 -13.35 -9.40
N ALA A 180 -10.13 -14.46 -9.84
CA ALA A 180 -10.06 -14.91 -11.24
C ALA A 180 -10.60 -13.90 -12.27
N TYR A 181 -11.33 -12.88 -11.82
CA TYR A 181 -12.02 -11.89 -12.65
C TYR A 181 -11.44 -10.48 -12.55
N GLY A 182 -10.36 -10.27 -11.79
CA GLY A 182 -9.72 -8.97 -11.61
C GLY A 182 -9.53 -8.59 -10.14
N ILE A 183 -9.45 -7.28 -9.86
CA ILE A 183 -9.32 -6.77 -8.49
C ILE A 183 -10.61 -7.06 -7.72
N ILE A 184 -10.47 -7.56 -6.49
CA ILE A 184 -11.61 -7.86 -5.62
C ILE A 184 -12.32 -6.55 -5.25
N GLY A 185 -13.65 -6.52 -5.33
CA GLY A 185 -14.45 -5.32 -5.08
C GLY A 185 -14.56 -4.34 -6.26
N SER A 186 -13.77 -4.51 -7.34
CA SER A 186 -13.73 -3.52 -8.44
C SER A 186 -14.92 -3.53 -9.40
N LYS A 187 -15.86 -4.47 -9.24
CA LYS A 187 -17.06 -4.60 -10.09
C LYS A 187 -18.33 -4.08 -9.41
N GLU A 188 -18.21 -3.59 -8.19
CA GLU A 188 -19.31 -2.98 -7.45
C GLU A 188 -19.50 -1.52 -7.89
N GLU A 189 -20.67 -0.95 -7.63
CA GLU A 189 -20.91 0.47 -7.90
C GLU A 189 -19.87 1.32 -7.18
N ALA A 190 -19.39 2.37 -7.85
CA ALA A 190 -18.43 3.27 -7.23
C ALA A 190 -19.08 3.92 -6.00
N LEU A 191 -18.48 3.73 -4.83
CA LEU A 191 -18.89 4.35 -3.57
C LEU A 191 -18.91 5.88 -3.69
N TYR A 192 -17.99 6.42 -4.49
CA TYR A 192 -17.82 7.84 -4.72
C TYR A 192 -17.05 8.07 -6.03
N GLU A 193 -17.36 9.16 -6.73
CA GLU A 193 -16.58 9.65 -7.86
C GLU A 193 -16.08 11.06 -7.50
N ASP A 194 -14.77 11.28 -7.56
CA ASP A 194 -14.21 12.61 -7.28
C ASP A 194 -14.44 13.59 -8.45
N GLN A 195 -14.21 14.88 -8.18
CA GLN A 195 -14.31 15.96 -9.17
C GLN A 195 -13.34 15.82 -10.37
N PHE A 196 -12.45 14.83 -10.37
CA PHE A 196 -11.51 14.51 -11.44
C PHE A 196 -11.91 13.23 -12.21
N GLY A 197 -13.07 12.63 -11.89
CA GLY A 197 -13.59 11.43 -12.54
C GLY A 197 -12.99 10.11 -12.03
N HIS A 198 -12.29 10.12 -10.89
CA HIS A 198 -11.79 8.88 -10.29
C HIS A 198 -12.88 8.20 -9.46
N LYS A 199 -13.21 6.97 -9.85
CA LYS A 199 -14.16 6.10 -9.14
C LYS A 199 -13.46 5.39 -7.99
N TYR A 200 -14.05 5.50 -6.80
CA TYR A 200 -13.64 4.80 -5.59
C TYR A 200 -14.53 3.58 -5.40
N PHE A 201 -13.92 2.41 -5.32
CA PHE A 201 -14.60 1.13 -5.15
C PHE A 201 -14.51 0.66 -3.70
N GLU A 202 -15.35 -0.31 -3.32
CA GLU A 202 -15.12 -1.08 -2.11
C GLU A 202 -13.74 -1.75 -2.19
N GLY A 203 -12.93 -1.58 -1.14
CA GLY A 203 -11.60 -2.18 -1.07
C GLY A 203 -11.68 -3.70 -0.96
N ALA A 204 -10.64 -4.40 -1.45
CA ALA A 204 -10.59 -5.86 -1.44
C ALA A 204 -10.85 -6.48 -0.06
N GLY A 205 -10.29 -5.90 1.00
CA GLY A 205 -10.49 -6.36 2.37
C GLY A 205 -11.91 -6.09 2.89
N PHE A 206 -12.53 -4.97 2.49
CA PHE A 206 -13.92 -4.68 2.87
C PHE A 206 -14.88 -5.67 2.24
N HIS A 207 -14.75 -5.91 0.93
CA HIS A 207 -15.53 -6.91 0.21
C HIS A 207 -15.38 -8.31 0.85
N LEU A 208 -14.15 -8.74 1.13
CA LEU A 208 -13.88 -10.03 1.77
C LEU A 208 -14.47 -10.10 3.19
N SER A 209 -14.54 -8.97 3.92
CA SER A 209 -15.17 -8.93 5.25
C SER A 209 -16.67 -9.16 5.20
N LYS A 210 -17.36 -8.55 4.23
CA LYS A 210 -18.79 -8.76 4.00
C LYS A 210 -19.09 -10.18 3.56
N LEU A 211 -18.27 -10.72 2.67
CA LEU A 211 -18.37 -12.10 2.24
C LEU A 211 -18.20 -13.06 3.42
N ALA A 212 -17.15 -12.89 4.22
CA ALA A 212 -16.88 -13.74 5.38
C ALA A 212 -17.96 -13.67 6.44
N GLU A 213 -18.44 -12.47 6.80
CA GLU A 213 -19.51 -12.29 7.77
C GLU A 213 -20.82 -12.96 7.30
N SER A 214 -21.16 -12.83 6.02
CA SER A 214 -22.35 -13.43 5.44
C SER A 214 -22.28 -14.96 5.37
N GLN A 215 -21.14 -15.52 4.97
CA GLN A 215 -20.99 -16.97 4.76
C GLN A 215 -20.74 -17.73 6.06
N LEU A 216 -19.90 -17.20 6.95
CA LEU A 216 -19.52 -17.87 8.20
C LEU A 216 -20.53 -17.63 9.33
N LYS A 217 -21.43 -16.65 9.19
CA LYS A 217 -22.39 -16.24 10.25
C LYS A 217 -21.69 -15.86 11.57
N VAL A 218 -20.47 -15.35 11.46
CA VAL A 218 -19.63 -14.88 12.58
C VAL A 218 -19.30 -13.42 12.34
N ARG A 219 -19.28 -12.61 13.41
CA ARG A 219 -18.94 -11.19 13.34
C ARG A 219 -17.50 -11.01 12.85
N VAL A 220 -17.34 -10.24 11.76
CA VAL A 220 -16.03 -9.89 11.19
C VAL A 220 -15.77 -8.40 11.39
N ARG A 221 -14.64 -8.06 12.00
CA ARG A 221 -14.14 -6.68 12.05
C ARG A 221 -13.32 -6.39 10.80
N TYR A 222 -13.52 -5.20 10.25
CA TYR A 222 -12.73 -4.68 9.15
C TYR A 222 -11.91 -3.48 9.62
N GLU A 223 -10.62 -3.52 9.34
CA GLU A 223 -9.66 -2.47 9.69
C GLU A 223 -8.93 -2.00 8.43
N LYS A 224 -8.85 -0.70 8.21
CA LYS A 224 -8.05 -0.11 7.13
C LYS A 224 -7.16 0.98 7.69
N PRO A 225 -5.87 0.69 7.97
CA PRO A 225 -4.92 1.69 8.41
C PRO A 225 -4.81 2.89 7.47
N GLY A 226 -5.10 2.73 6.17
CA GLY A 226 -5.17 3.87 5.24
C GLY A 226 -3.88 4.69 5.27
N THR A 227 -3.94 5.96 5.64
CA THR A 227 -2.77 6.85 5.68
C THR A 227 -1.84 6.59 6.86
N ILE A 228 -2.31 6.06 7.99
CA ILE A 228 -1.46 5.91 9.19
C ILE A 228 -0.33 4.89 8.98
N GLN A 229 -0.50 3.89 8.12
CA GLN A 229 0.57 2.94 7.79
C GLN A 229 1.79 3.58 7.09
N ARG A 230 1.65 4.81 6.57
CA ARG A 230 2.72 5.55 5.87
C ARG A 230 3.03 6.92 6.47
N SER A 231 2.40 7.27 7.59
CA SER A 231 2.57 8.58 8.25
C SER A 231 2.99 8.45 9.72
N MET A 232 3.33 7.24 10.17
CA MET A 232 3.86 7.02 11.51
C MET A 232 5.38 6.99 11.45
N VAL A 233 6.00 7.77 12.34
CA VAL A 233 7.41 7.67 12.69
C VAL A 233 7.51 6.88 13.99
N SER A 234 8.59 6.12 14.15
CA SER A 234 8.87 5.32 15.36
C SER A 234 8.86 6.13 16.63
#